data_AF-A0A511AZ93-F1
#
_entry.id   AF-A0A511AZ93-F1
#
_cell.length_a   1.000
_cell.length_b   1.000
_cell.length_c   1.000
_cell.angle_alpha   90.00
_cell.angle_beta   90.00
_cell.angle_gamma   90.00
#
_symmetry.space_group_name_H-M   'P 1'
#
loop_
_entity.id
_entity.type
_entity.pdbx_description
1 polymer ?
#
loop_
_entity_poly.entity_id
_entity_poly.type
_entity_poly.pdbx_seq_one_letter_code
_entity_poly.pdbx_strand_id
1 'polypeptide(L)'
;MGEQIEFPKNYTVYMAEVMNALQKGNIVTAIDYMKKAYRIKKEDSLNILLVSSLLQVGDNEEALLLADSKPDFYEADEKRLLIYVEVLIENNQILKAEKYINEQLTNTLAKYSESWIRLADQLNELKELQEKNRQKEEEKLLRNLFSLPSLNTLEQFSRMKDIYKLTNPHLIQLAEQLLVNPYIHPFNRATLFSLLTERGMDRQIKYLWFGESKDINPINTLSIEESPTAARLFEELDAVLSKNPSLYQLAENELKTLLLMLYPFEKDSIVCGEERLWIEAIIQTLELTEETQINDENTKLLDIARRIKKIREELLRFEGQ
;
A
#
# COMPACT_ATOMS: atom_id res chain seq x y z
N MET A 1 0.57 -50.44 -39.16
CA MET A 1 0.21 -49.94 -37.81
C MET A 1 -0.80 -48.83 -38.05
N GLY A 2 -2.07 -49.09 -37.77
CA GLY A 2 -3.12 -48.08 -37.97
C GLY A 2 -3.07 -47.09 -36.81
N GLU A 3 -2.86 -45.82 -37.11
CA GLU A 3 -3.06 -44.75 -36.15
C GLU A 3 -4.50 -44.82 -35.64
N GLN A 4 -4.63 -44.89 -34.32
CA GLN A 4 -5.92 -44.92 -33.64
C GLN A 4 -6.54 -43.53 -33.76
N ILE A 5 -7.40 -43.35 -34.76
CA ILE A 5 -8.21 -42.13 -34.93
C ILE A 5 -9.20 -42.10 -33.75
N GLU A 6 -8.92 -41.29 -32.73
CA GLU A 6 -9.90 -41.00 -31.68
C GLU A 6 -11.12 -40.32 -32.32
N PHE A 7 -12.23 -41.04 -32.42
CA PHE A 7 -13.50 -40.45 -32.80
C PHE A 7 -13.87 -39.35 -31.80
N PRO A 8 -14.28 -38.14 -32.24
CA PRO A 8 -14.70 -37.10 -31.32
C PRO A 8 -15.91 -37.60 -30.54
N LYS A 9 -15.72 -37.88 -29.25
CA LYS A 9 -16.82 -38.27 -28.36
C LYS A 9 -17.88 -37.16 -28.41
N ASN A 10 -19.07 -37.53 -28.83
CA ASN A 10 -20.18 -36.60 -29.01
C ASN A 10 -20.67 -36.08 -27.65
N TYR A 11 -21.25 -34.88 -27.62
CA TYR A 11 -21.84 -34.23 -26.43
C TYR A 11 -22.71 -35.20 -25.61
N THR A 12 -23.51 -36.02 -26.27
CA THR A 12 -24.38 -37.02 -25.65
C THR A 12 -23.64 -38.09 -24.85
N VAL A 13 -22.47 -38.52 -25.31
CA VAL A 13 -21.63 -39.51 -24.61
C VAL A 13 -21.09 -38.90 -23.33
N TYR A 14 -20.56 -37.67 -23.39
CA TYR A 14 -20.09 -37.00 -22.20
C TYR A 14 -21.22 -36.75 -21.19
N MET A 15 -22.41 -36.36 -21.65
CA MET A 15 -23.56 -36.18 -20.75
C MET A 15 -24.01 -37.51 -20.10
N ALA A 16 -23.90 -38.65 -20.78
CA ALA A 16 -24.17 -39.96 -20.17
C ALA A 16 -23.16 -40.27 -19.05
N GLU A 17 -21.87 -39.97 -19.27
CA GLU A 17 -20.83 -40.13 -18.26
C GLU A 17 -21.00 -39.17 -17.07
N VAL A 18 -21.42 -37.93 -17.32
CA VAL A 18 -21.80 -36.98 -16.26
C VAL A 18 -22.87 -37.58 -15.35
N MET A 19 -23.96 -38.11 -15.92
CA MET A 19 -25.05 -38.70 -15.14
C MET A 19 -24.59 -39.92 -14.33
N ASN A 20 -23.80 -40.80 -14.93
CA ASN A 20 -23.23 -41.97 -14.25
C ASN A 20 -22.33 -41.56 -13.07
N ALA A 21 -21.48 -40.55 -13.28
CA ALA A 21 -20.59 -40.02 -12.25
C ALA A 21 -21.37 -39.36 -11.10
N LEU A 22 -22.38 -38.55 -11.41
CA LEU A 22 -23.25 -37.93 -10.40
C LEU A 22 -24.05 -38.96 -9.60
N GLN A 23 -24.60 -40.00 -10.24
CA GLN A 23 -25.29 -41.10 -9.55
C GLN A 23 -24.39 -41.86 -8.57
N LYS A 24 -23.09 -41.96 -8.88
CA LYS A 24 -22.09 -42.57 -8.00
C LYS A 24 -21.54 -41.61 -6.93
N GLY A 25 -22.02 -40.36 -6.89
CA GLY A 25 -21.51 -39.32 -6.00
C GLY A 25 -20.10 -38.84 -6.35
N ASN A 26 -19.58 -39.18 -7.54
CA ASN A 26 -18.24 -38.78 -7.97
C ASN A 26 -18.30 -37.46 -8.75
N ILE A 27 -18.38 -36.38 -7.99
CA ILE A 27 -18.59 -35.02 -8.51
C ILE A 27 -17.38 -34.54 -9.32
N VAL A 28 -16.16 -34.83 -8.87
CA VAL A 28 -14.92 -34.45 -9.58
C VAL A 28 -14.87 -35.08 -10.98
N THR A 29 -15.26 -36.36 -11.11
CA THR A 29 -15.31 -37.02 -12.42
C THR A 29 -16.44 -36.47 -13.28
N ALA A 30 -17.58 -36.13 -12.67
CA ALA A 30 -18.67 -35.47 -13.38
C ALA A 30 -18.22 -34.11 -13.96
N ILE A 31 -17.48 -33.31 -13.18
CA ILE A 31 -16.92 -32.02 -13.60
C ILE A 31 -16.02 -32.17 -14.82
N ASP A 32 -15.10 -33.15 -14.85
CA ASP A 32 -14.22 -33.38 -16.01
C ASP A 32 -15.04 -33.66 -17.29
N TYR A 33 -16.06 -34.51 -17.20
CA TYR A 33 -16.94 -34.79 -18.33
C TYR A 33 -17.83 -33.59 -18.70
N MET A 34 -18.30 -32.81 -17.73
CA MET A 34 -19.03 -31.56 -17.98
C MET A 34 -18.15 -30.55 -18.73
N LYS A 35 -16.87 -30.37 -18.34
CA LYS A 35 -15.93 -29.48 -19.04
C LYS A 35 -15.73 -29.93 -20.49
N LYS A 36 -15.59 -31.24 -20.74
CA LYS A 36 -15.50 -31.81 -22.09
C LYS A 36 -16.77 -31.56 -22.90
N ALA A 37 -17.94 -31.79 -22.33
CA ALA A 37 -19.23 -31.50 -22.96
C ALA A 37 -19.40 -29.99 -23.26
N TYR A 38 -19.01 -29.13 -22.32
CA TYR A 38 -19.16 -27.68 -22.42
C TYR A 38 -18.27 -27.04 -23.49
N ARG A 39 -17.10 -27.65 -23.77
CA ARG A 39 -16.24 -27.28 -24.92
C ARG A 39 -16.92 -27.54 -26.27
N ILE A 40 -17.77 -28.55 -26.35
CA ILE A 40 -18.52 -28.88 -27.57
C ILE A 40 -19.76 -27.97 -27.68
N LYS A 41 -20.52 -27.84 -26.59
CA LYS A 41 -21.77 -27.07 -26.57
C LYS A 41 -21.90 -26.29 -25.26
N LYS A 42 -21.84 -24.97 -25.37
CA LYS A 42 -21.93 -24.03 -24.23
C LYS A 42 -23.39 -23.80 -23.79
N GLU A 43 -24.14 -24.87 -23.50
CA GLU A 43 -25.53 -24.76 -23.06
C GLU A 43 -25.64 -24.13 -21.66
N ASP A 44 -26.67 -23.32 -21.42
CA ASP A 44 -26.84 -22.67 -20.12
C ASP A 44 -27.19 -23.67 -19.00
N SER A 45 -27.97 -24.70 -19.32
CA SER A 45 -28.29 -25.81 -18.40
C SER A 45 -27.04 -26.55 -17.92
N LEU A 46 -26.06 -26.75 -18.81
CA LEU A 46 -24.78 -27.36 -18.46
C LEU A 46 -23.89 -26.38 -17.69
N ASN A 47 -23.92 -25.09 -18.03
CA ASN A 47 -23.15 -24.06 -17.34
C ASN A 47 -23.53 -23.98 -15.85
N ILE A 48 -24.81 -23.88 -15.52
CA ILE A 48 -25.24 -23.80 -14.12
C ILE A 48 -24.91 -25.09 -13.36
N LEU A 49 -25.09 -26.26 -13.98
CA LEU A 49 -24.75 -27.54 -13.35
C LEU A 49 -23.25 -27.64 -13.07
N LEU A 50 -22.42 -27.20 -14.01
CA LEU A 50 -20.97 -27.16 -13.86
C LEU A 50 -20.54 -26.17 -12.77
N VAL A 51 -21.08 -24.95 -12.76
CA VAL A 51 -20.81 -23.94 -11.73
C VAL A 51 -21.20 -24.42 -10.34
N SER A 52 -22.40 -25.00 -10.18
CA SER A 52 -22.82 -25.57 -8.89
C SER A 52 -21.94 -26.75 -8.45
N SER A 53 -21.49 -27.58 -9.39
CA SER A 53 -20.59 -28.70 -9.07
C SER A 53 -19.20 -28.20 -8.66
N LEU A 54 -18.69 -27.15 -9.32
CA LEU A 54 -17.41 -26.51 -8.98
C LEU A 54 -17.44 -25.89 -7.58
N LEU A 55 -18.53 -25.17 -7.25
CA LEU A 55 -18.74 -24.67 -5.88
C LEU A 55 -18.70 -25.79 -4.83
N GLN A 56 -19.37 -26.91 -5.11
CA GLN A 56 -19.45 -28.02 -4.17
C GLN A 56 -18.08 -28.66 -3.88
N VAL A 57 -17.16 -28.63 -4.84
CA VAL A 57 -15.78 -29.15 -4.65
C VAL A 57 -14.78 -28.07 -4.22
N GLY A 58 -15.22 -26.80 -4.10
CA GLY A 58 -14.38 -25.67 -3.72
C GLY A 58 -13.55 -25.06 -4.85
N ASP A 59 -13.81 -25.42 -6.12
CA ASP A 59 -13.15 -24.83 -7.30
C ASP A 59 -13.79 -23.47 -7.65
N ASN A 60 -13.72 -22.55 -6.68
CA ASN A 60 -14.46 -21.28 -6.68
C ASN A 60 -14.03 -20.34 -7.83
N GLU A 61 -12.74 -20.28 -8.15
CA GLU A 61 -12.21 -19.40 -9.21
C GLU A 61 -12.77 -19.76 -10.60
N GLU A 62 -12.81 -21.06 -10.91
CA GLU A 62 -13.35 -21.53 -12.19
C GLU A 62 -14.88 -21.39 -12.24
N ALA A 63 -15.56 -21.60 -11.09
CA ALA A 63 -16.98 -21.32 -10.96
C ALA A 63 -17.29 -19.85 -11.30
N LEU A 64 -16.49 -18.91 -10.78
CA LEU A 64 -16.63 -17.49 -11.06
C LEU A 64 -16.41 -17.18 -12.53
N LEU A 65 -15.33 -17.68 -13.13
CA LEU A 65 -15.03 -17.44 -14.55
C LEU A 65 -16.18 -17.90 -15.47
N LEU A 66 -16.77 -19.06 -15.17
CA LEU A 66 -17.88 -19.60 -15.94
C LEU A 66 -19.19 -18.82 -15.71
N ALA A 67 -19.44 -18.37 -14.48
CA ALA A 67 -20.65 -17.61 -14.17
C ALA A 67 -20.59 -16.18 -14.75
N ASP A 68 -19.46 -15.49 -14.62
CA ASP A 68 -19.21 -14.16 -15.17
C ASP A 68 -19.24 -14.13 -16.71
N SER A 69 -19.11 -15.29 -17.37
CA SER A 69 -19.28 -15.38 -18.82
C SER A 69 -20.74 -15.27 -19.28
N LYS A 70 -21.72 -15.36 -18.36
CA LYS A 70 -23.16 -15.38 -18.67
C LYS A 70 -24.02 -14.62 -17.63
N PRO A 71 -23.73 -13.35 -17.31
CA PRO A 71 -24.43 -12.62 -16.24
C PRO A 71 -25.95 -12.56 -16.46
N ASP A 72 -26.39 -12.22 -17.69
CA ASP A 72 -27.83 -12.12 -18.03
C ASP A 72 -28.60 -13.42 -17.76
N PHE A 73 -27.95 -14.57 -17.95
CA PHE A 73 -28.57 -15.87 -17.68
C PHE A 73 -28.81 -16.05 -16.17
N TYR A 74 -27.82 -15.73 -15.34
CA TYR A 74 -27.95 -15.84 -13.89
C TYR A 74 -28.94 -14.82 -13.32
N GLU A 75 -28.91 -13.57 -13.79
CA GLU A 75 -29.78 -12.50 -13.33
C GLU A 75 -31.26 -12.70 -13.71
N ALA A 76 -31.54 -13.40 -14.81
CA ALA A 76 -32.90 -13.61 -15.30
C ALA A 76 -33.77 -14.55 -14.44
N ASP A 77 -33.20 -15.30 -13.49
CA ASP A 77 -33.99 -16.13 -12.56
C ASP A 77 -33.38 -16.11 -11.16
N GLU A 78 -34.25 -15.96 -10.15
CA GLU A 78 -33.84 -15.79 -8.76
C GLU A 78 -33.04 -16.99 -8.21
N LYS A 79 -33.33 -18.24 -8.60
CA LYS A 79 -32.55 -19.41 -8.15
C LYS A 79 -31.15 -19.42 -8.74
N ARG A 80 -31.03 -19.01 -10.01
CA ARG A 80 -29.73 -18.90 -10.65
C ARG A 80 -28.93 -17.78 -10.01
N LEU A 81 -29.57 -16.64 -9.74
CA LEU A 81 -28.94 -15.52 -9.06
C LEU A 81 -28.43 -15.89 -7.66
N LEU A 82 -29.17 -16.71 -6.90
CA LEU A 82 -28.69 -17.24 -5.60
C LEU A 82 -27.34 -17.98 -5.74
N ILE A 83 -27.23 -18.87 -6.74
CA ILE A 83 -25.98 -19.61 -7.01
C ILE A 83 -24.88 -18.63 -7.40
N TYR A 84 -25.18 -17.65 -8.25
CA TYR A 84 -24.19 -16.65 -8.66
C TYR A 84 -23.67 -15.84 -7.47
N VAL A 85 -24.56 -15.41 -6.58
CA VAL A 85 -24.17 -14.67 -5.37
C VAL A 85 -23.34 -15.52 -4.43
N GLU A 86 -23.63 -16.82 -4.29
CA GLU A 86 -22.77 -17.75 -3.55
C GLU A 86 -21.36 -17.82 -4.16
N VAL A 87 -21.24 -17.92 -5.49
CA VAL A 87 -19.95 -17.84 -6.19
C VAL A 87 -19.23 -16.52 -5.88
N LEU A 88 -19.94 -15.40 -5.87
CA LEU A 88 -19.36 -14.10 -5.56
C LEU A 88 -18.80 -14.05 -4.14
N ILE A 89 -19.54 -14.57 -3.14
CA ILE A 89 -19.09 -14.61 -1.74
C ILE A 89 -17.83 -15.48 -1.61
N GLU A 90 -17.87 -16.69 -2.17
CA GLU A 90 -16.76 -17.65 -2.15
C GLU A 90 -15.48 -17.15 -2.83
N ASN A 91 -15.60 -16.15 -3.72
CA ASN A 91 -14.48 -15.49 -4.40
C ASN A 91 -14.17 -14.08 -3.86
N ASN A 92 -14.63 -13.75 -2.64
CA ASN A 92 -14.41 -12.44 -2.01
C ASN A 92 -14.91 -11.24 -2.84
N GLN A 93 -15.88 -11.43 -3.73
CA GLN A 93 -16.49 -10.36 -4.53
C GLN A 93 -17.57 -9.62 -3.73
N ILE A 94 -17.18 -9.09 -2.56
CA ILE A 94 -18.06 -8.56 -1.52
C ILE A 94 -19.04 -7.51 -2.05
N LEU A 95 -18.55 -6.51 -2.81
CA LEU A 95 -19.38 -5.41 -3.29
C LEU A 95 -20.46 -5.87 -4.29
N LYS A 96 -20.13 -6.83 -5.16
CA LYS A 96 -21.08 -7.39 -6.12
C LYS A 96 -22.14 -8.24 -5.39
N ALA A 97 -21.71 -9.10 -4.47
CA ALA A 97 -22.62 -9.92 -3.67
C ALA A 97 -23.58 -9.06 -2.85
N GLU A 98 -23.06 -8.03 -2.17
CA GLU A 98 -23.84 -7.09 -1.37
C GLU A 98 -24.91 -6.37 -2.20
N LYS A 99 -24.56 -5.93 -3.42
CA LYS A 99 -25.51 -5.29 -4.33
C LYS A 99 -26.73 -6.17 -4.58
N TYR A 100 -26.53 -7.41 -5.04
CA TYR A 100 -27.63 -8.32 -5.34
C TYR A 100 -28.44 -8.70 -4.10
N ILE A 101 -27.77 -8.94 -2.97
CA ILE A 101 -28.45 -9.27 -1.71
C ILE A 101 -29.36 -8.11 -1.27
N ASN A 102 -28.87 -6.87 -1.30
CA ASN A 102 -29.67 -5.70 -0.92
C ASN A 102 -30.84 -5.46 -1.87
N GLU A 103 -30.63 -5.62 -3.19
CA GLU A 103 -31.70 -5.51 -4.19
C GLU A 103 -32.80 -6.56 -3.96
N GLN A 104 -32.45 -7.78 -3.58
CA GLN A 104 -33.43 -8.85 -3.36
C GLN A 104 -34.10 -8.79 -1.98
N LEU A 105 -33.39 -8.39 -0.93
CA LEU A 105 -33.97 -8.23 0.41
C LEU A 105 -34.96 -7.05 0.49
N THR A 106 -34.79 -6.03 -0.37
CA THR A 106 -35.73 -4.91 -0.48
C THR A 106 -36.90 -5.18 -1.42
N ASN A 107 -36.83 -6.25 -2.21
CA ASN A 107 -37.88 -6.65 -3.15
C ASN A 107 -38.98 -7.48 -2.45
N THR A 108 -40.17 -6.92 -2.32
CA THR A 108 -41.32 -7.59 -1.69
C THR A 108 -41.85 -8.81 -2.47
N LEU A 109 -41.41 -9.01 -3.72
CA LEU A 109 -41.77 -10.14 -4.57
C LEU A 109 -40.75 -11.28 -4.56
N ALA A 110 -39.65 -11.15 -3.80
CA ALA A 110 -38.62 -12.18 -3.71
C ALA A 110 -39.18 -13.49 -3.14
N LYS A 111 -38.96 -14.60 -3.85
CA LYS A 111 -39.53 -15.90 -3.50
C LYS A 111 -38.67 -16.70 -2.54
N TYR A 112 -37.36 -16.40 -2.46
CA TYR A 112 -36.39 -17.15 -1.66
C TYR A 112 -35.79 -16.31 -0.53
N SER A 113 -36.63 -15.56 0.20
CA SER A 113 -36.21 -14.65 1.28
C SER A 113 -35.27 -15.30 2.30
N GLU A 114 -35.57 -16.54 2.74
CA GLU A 114 -34.70 -17.28 3.66
C GLU A 114 -33.29 -17.56 3.08
N SER A 115 -33.20 -17.85 1.79
CA SER A 115 -31.90 -18.07 1.12
C SER A 115 -31.11 -16.78 1.00
N TRP A 116 -31.77 -15.66 0.74
CA TRP A 116 -31.15 -14.33 0.71
C TRP A 116 -30.65 -13.90 2.09
N ILE A 117 -31.42 -14.16 3.16
CA ILE A 117 -31.00 -13.90 4.54
C ILE A 117 -29.75 -14.72 4.87
N ARG A 118 -29.73 -16.02 4.51
CA ARG A 118 -28.55 -16.88 4.72
C ARG A 118 -27.30 -16.34 4.01
N LEU A 119 -27.42 -15.91 2.75
CA LEU A 119 -26.30 -15.33 2.00
C LEU A 119 -25.84 -14.00 2.62
N ALA A 120 -26.78 -13.20 3.15
CA ALA A 120 -26.44 -11.97 3.87
C ALA A 120 -25.64 -12.26 5.15
N ASP A 121 -26.04 -13.27 5.91
CA ASP A 121 -25.32 -13.71 7.12
C ASP A 121 -23.91 -14.21 6.76
N GLN A 122 -23.79 -15.06 5.73
CA GLN A 122 -22.48 -15.54 5.23
C GLN A 122 -21.57 -14.37 4.79
N LEU A 123 -22.13 -13.39 4.08
CA LEU A 123 -21.38 -12.20 3.66
C LEU A 123 -20.93 -11.35 4.86
N ASN A 124 -21.77 -11.22 5.89
CA ASN A 124 -21.42 -10.49 7.11
C ASN A 124 -20.32 -11.20 7.90
N GLU A 125 -20.39 -12.53 8.04
CA GLU A 125 -19.33 -13.33 8.66
C GLU A 125 -17.99 -13.17 7.93
N LEU A 126 -18.02 -13.18 6.59
CA LEU A 126 -16.84 -12.94 5.76
C LEU A 126 -16.25 -11.54 5.99
N LYS A 127 -17.10 -10.50 5.98
CA LYS A 127 -16.69 -9.11 6.25
C LYS A 127 -16.06 -8.98 7.64
N GLU A 128 -16.67 -9.56 8.66
CA GLU A 128 -16.13 -9.55 10.02
C GLU A 128 -14.78 -10.25 10.11
N LEU A 129 -14.62 -11.41 9.45
CA LEU A 129 -13.37 -12.15 9.44
C LEU A 129 -12.26 -11.34 8.75
N GLN A 130 -12.54 -10.73 7.61
CA GLN A 130 -11.59 -9.87 6.91
C GLN A 130 -11.19 -8.66 7.76
N GLU A 131 -12.16 -8.00 8.41
CA GLU A 131 -11.87 -6.88 9.30
C GLU A 131 -11.04 -7.30 10.51
N LYS A 132 -11.36 -8.42 11.16
CA LYS A 132 -10.55 -8.98 12.26
C LYS A 132 -9.13 -9.30 11.81
N ASN A 133 -8.94 -9.84 10.61
CA ASN A 133 -7.61 -10.13 10.06
C ASN A 133 -6.85 -8.84 9.75
N ARG A 134 -7.50 -7.86 9.13
CA ARG A 134 -6.95 -6.53 8.87
C ARG A 134 -6.46 -5.86 10.16
N GLN A 135 -7.29 -5.88 11.20
CA GLN A 135 -6.94 -5.34 12.52
C GLN A 135 -5.72 -6.06 13.12
N LYS A 136 -5.66 -7.40 13.06
CA LYS A 136 -4.50 -8.17 13.55
C LYS A 136 -3.21 -7.84 12.80
N GLU A 137 -3.29 -7.71 11.48
CA GLU A 137 -2.15 -7.31 10.65
C GLU A 137 -1.68 -5.89 10.98
N GLU A 138 -2.64 -4.97 11.14
CA GLU A 138 -2.38 -3.58 11.51
C GLU A 138 -1.73 -3.48 12.89
N GLU A 139 -2.23 -4.21 13.88
CA GLU A 139 -1.60 -4.29 15.21
C GLU A 139 -0.19 -4.89 15.17
N LYS A 140 0.04 -5.91 14.33
CA LYS A 140 1.37 -6.50 14.17
C LYS A 140 2.33 -5.48 13.57
N LEU A 141 1.89 -4.73 12.56
CA LEU A 141 2.66 -3.64 11.98
C LEU A 141 2.95 -2.55 13.01
N LEU A 142 1.95 -2.14 13.78
CA LEU A 142 2.08 -1.15 14.83
C LEU A 142 3.12 -1.55 15.88
N ARG A 143 3.06 -2.80 16.38
CA ARG A 143 4.05 -3.35 17.32
C ARG A 143 5.47 -3.35 16.73
N ASN A 144 5.61 -3.70 15.45
CA ASN A 144 6.90 -3.66 14.78
C ASN A 144 7.44 -2.22 14.72
N LEU A 145 6.60 -1.24 14.41
CA LEU A 145 7.01 0.17 14.33
C LEU A 145 7.34 0.77 15.71
N PHE A 146 6.67 0.35 16.79
CA PHE A 146 7.07 0.75 18.15
C PHE A 146 8.44 0.22 18.57
N SER A 147 8.93 -0.87 17.95
CA SER A 147 10.26 -1.42 18.25
C SER A 147 11.41 -0.67 17.56
N LEU A 148 11.13 0.29 16.66
CA LEU A 148 12.15 1.05 15.93
C LEU A 148 13.29 1.61 16.80
N PRO A 149 13.05 2.19 18.00
CA PRO A 149 14.14 2.73 18.83
C PRO A 149 15.20 1.71 19.25
N SER A 150 14.88 0.42 19.21
CA SER A 150 15.79 -0.67 19.60
C SER A 150 16.54 -1.32 18.42
N LEU A 151 16.30 -0.84 17.20
CA LEU A 151 16.86 -1.40 15.98
C LEU A 151 18.00 -0.52 15.44
N ASN A 152 18.92 -1.14 14.71
CA ASN A 152 19.93 -0.40 13.95
C ASN A 152 19.30 0.36 12.77
N THR A 153 20.07 1.28 12.19
CA THR A 153 19.58 2.19 11.14
C THR A 153 18.98 1.47 9.93
N LEU A 154 19.64 0.41 9.43
CA LEU A 154 19.16 -0.34 8.26
C LEU A 154 17.83 -1.05 8.55
N GLU A 155 17.71 -1.64 9.74
CA GLU A 155 16.48 -2.28 10.20
C GLU A 155 15.36 -1.28 10.36
N GLN A 156 15.64 -0.09 10.93
CA GLN A 156 14.62 0.96 11.07
C GLN A 156 14.03 1.34 9.70
N PHE A 157 14.88 1.60 8.70
CA PHE A 157 14.42 1.90 7.34
C PHE A 157 13.62 0.77 6.71
N SER A 158 14.03 -0.48 6.91
CA SER A 158 13.31 -1.64 6.39
C SER A 158 11.89 -1.74 6.95
N ARG A 159 11.71 -1.49 8.25
CA ARG A 159 10.42 -1.55 8.94
C ARG A 159 9.49 -0.40 8.59
N MET A 160 10.03 0.78 8.28
CA MET A 160 9.25 1.96 7.91
C MET A 160 8.54 1.83 6.56
N LYS A 161 8.92 0.87 5.70
CA LYS A 161 8.34 0.71 4.35
C LYS A 161 6.83 0.55 4.36
N ASP A 162 6.27 -0.14 5.35
CA ASP A 162 4.84 -0.46 5.40
C ASP A 162 4.00 0.57 6.20
N ILE A 163 4.60 1.67 6.65
CA ILE A 163 3.93 2.64 7.54
C ILE A 163 2.66 3.26 6.92
N TYR A 164 2.61 3.39 5.59
CA TYR A 164 1.44 3.89 4.85
C TYR A 164 0.21 2.99 4.97
N LYS A 165 0.35 1.74 5.43
CA LYS A 165 -0.78 0.82 5.64
C LYS A 165 -1.55 1.09 6.94
N LEU A 166 -0.97 1.84 7.87
CA LEU A 166 -1.63 2.16 9.13
C LEU A 166 -2.79 3.13 8.93
N THR A 167 -3.82 3.00 9.75
CA THR A 167 -4.90 3.98 9.87
C THR A 167 -4.43 5.24 10.60
N ASN A 168 -5.15 6.36 10.43
CA ASN A 168 -4.81 7.64 11.06
C ASN A 168 -4.69 7.56 12.59
N PRO A 169 -5.58 6.86 13.34
CA PRO A 169 -5.44 6.72 14.78
C PRO A 169 -4.11 6.08 15.21
N HIS A 170 -3.68 5.01 14.52
CA HIS A 170 -2.42 4.34 14.83
C HIS A 170 -1.19 5.17 14.41
N LEU A 171 -1.27 5.91 13.30
CA LEU A 171 -0.20 6.85 12.92
C LEU A 171 0.01 7.94 13.97
N ILE A 172 -1.08 8.50 14.51
CA ILE A 172 -0.99 9.47 15.59
C ILE A 172 -0.31 8.85 16.82
N GLN A 173 -0.73 7.64 17.20
CA GLN A 173 -0.18 6.95 18.36
C GLN A 173 1.34 6.71 18.21
N LEU A 174 1.80 6.35 16.99
CA LEU A 174 3.22 6.26 16.69
C LEU A 174 3.91 7.63 16.76
N ALA A 175 3.31 8.66 16.15
CA ALA A 175 3.87 9.99 16.09
C ALA A 175 4.17 10.57 17.47
N GLU A 176 3.26 10.41 18.42
CA GLU A 176 3.42 10.88 19.80
C GLU A 176 4.61 10.25 20.53
N GLN A 177 5.03 9.05 20.15
CA GLN A 177 6.17 8.36 20.77
C GLN A 177 7.46 8.51 19.96
N LEU A 178 7.39 8.32 18.65
CA LEU A 178 8.56 8.20 17.79
C LEU A 178 9.15 9.56 17.40
N LEU A 179 8.31 10.60 17.22
CA LEU A 179 8.80 11.92 16.82
C LEU A 179 9.62 12.61 17.92
N VAL A 180 9.44 12.21 19.17
CA VAL A 180 10.19 12.72 20.33
C VAL A 180 11.33 11.80 20.77
N ASN A 181 11.50 10.64 20.14
CA ASN A 181 12.46 9.63 20.58
C ASN A 181 13.85 9.88 19.96
N PRO A 182 14.92 10.06 20.78
CA PRO A 182 16.27 10.36 20.28
C PRO A 182 16.94 9.21 19.54
N TYR A 183 16.46 7.97 19.70
CA TYR A 183 17.01 6.78 19.02
C TYR A 183 16.36 6.53 17.65
N ILE A 184 15.37 7.33 17.26
CA ILE A 184 14.79 7.26 15.92
C ILE A 184 15.63 8.08 14.96
N HIS A 185 16.06 7.42 13.88
CA HIS A 185 16.81 8.06 12.82
C HIS A 185 16.05 9.30 12.30
N PRO A 186 16.70 10.47 12.13
CA PRO A 186 16.05 11.70 11.69
C PRO A 186 15.17 11.53 10.45
N PHE A 187 15.64 10.78 9.45
CA PHE A 187 14.84 10.49 8.25
C PHE A 187 13.56 9.70 8.53
N ASN A 188 13.56 8.76 9.48
CA ASN A 188 12.34 8.05 9.84
C ASN A 188 11.35 8.97 10.55
N ARG A 189 11.83 9.93 11.35
CA ARG A 189 10.99 11.01 11.92
C ARG A 189 10.42 11.89 10.82
N ALA A 190 11.25 12.33 9.87
CA ALA A 190 10.83 13.14 8.74
C ALA A 190 9.78 12.41 7.88
N THR A 191 10.00 11.13 7.55
CA THR A 191 9.05 10.29 6.82
C THR A 191 7.71 10.14 7.55
N LEU A 192 7.73 9.85 8.85
CA LEU A 192 6.52 9.77 9.66
C LEU A 192 5.77 11.12 9.66
N PHE A 193 6.49 12.23 9.85
CA PHE A 193 5.89 13.56 9.85
C PHE A 193 5.35 13.96 8.47
N SER A 194 6.05 13.62 7.38
CA SER A 194 5.58 13.83 6.00
C SER A 194 4.28 13.09 5.76
N LEU A 195 4.18 11.82 6.16
CA LEU A 195 2.96 11.04 6.01
C LEU A 195 1.77 11.65 6.78
N LEU A 196 2.00 12.22 7.97
CA LEU A 196 0.96 12.95 8.70
C LEU A 196 0.51 14.22 7.96
N THR A 197 1.45 14.90 7.33
CA THR A 197 1.20 16.12 6.54
C THR A 197 0.40 15.80 5.29
N GLU A 198 0.81 14.78 4.53
CA GLU A 198 0.10 14.28 3.34
C GLU A 198 -1.33 13.84 3.64
N ARG A 199 -1.59 13.30 4.84
CA ARG A 199 -2.93 12.91 5.28
C ARG A 199 -3.75 14.05 5.88
N GLY A 200 -3.23 15.29 5.86
CA GLY A 200 -3.94 16.47 6.36
C GLY A 200 -4.26 16.39 7.86
N MET A 201 -3.35 15.82 8.65
CA MET A 201 -3.60 15.58 10.07
C MET A 201 -3.58 16.90 10.86
N ASP A 202 -4.75 17.34 11.32
CA ASP A 202 -4.90 18.50 12.21
C ASP A 202 -4.74 18.10 13.68
N ARG A 203 -3.48 18.02 14.13
CA ARG A 203 -3.15 17.70 15.53
C ARG A 203 -1.81 18.30 15.92
N GLN A 204 -1.79 18.97 17.07
CA GLN A 204 -0.53 19.42 17.67
C GLN A 204 0.27 18.21 18.18
N ILE A 205 1.50 18.07 17.71
CA ILE A 205 2.41 16.97 18.07
C ILE A 205 3.78 17.54 18.44
N LYS A 206 4.47 16.89 19.37
CA LYS A 206 5.84 17.19 19.73
C LYS A 206 6.81 16.54 18.75
N TYR A 207 7.81 17.29 18.31
CA TYR A 207 8.87 16.84 17.42
C TYR A 207 10.23 17.15 18.06
N LEU A 208 11.08 16.13 18.20
CA LEU A 208 12.46 16.31 18.63
C LEU A 208 13.30 16.80 17.44
N TRP A 209 13.87 17.98 17.56
CA TRP A 209 14.68 18.63 16.53
C TRP A 209 16.00 19.10 17.15
N PHE A 210 17.11 18.46 16.76
CA PHE A 210 18.47 18.71 17.30
C PHE A 210 18.55 18.82 18.84
N GLY A 211 17.85 17.94 19.56
CA GLY A 211 17.84 17.90 21.03
C GLY A 211 16.75 18.75 21.69
N GLU A 212 16.04 19.58 20.93
CA GLU A 212 14.95 20.41 21.42
C GLU A 212 13.59 19.82 21.02
N SER A 213 12.64 19.81 21.95
CA SER A 213 11.26 19.42 21.64
C SER A 213 10.48 20.66 21.19
N LYS A 214 10.00 20.64 19.94
CA LYS A 214 9.17 21.68 19.34
C LYS A 214 7.74 21.17 19.14
N ASP A 215 6.77 22.04 19.37
CA ASP A 215 5.37 21.77 19.06
C ASP A 215 5.09 22.15 17.59
N ILE A 216 4.45 21.26 16.84
CA ILE A 216 4.09 21.49 15.43
C ILE A 216 2.78 20.79 15.07
N ASN A 217 2.07 21.33 14.06
CA ASN A 217 0.86 20.72 13.52
C ASN A 217 1.09 20.34 12.04
N PRO A 218 0.98 19.06 11.66
CA PRO A 218 1.23 18.60 10.29
C PRO A 218 0.39 19.34 9.24
N ILE A 219 -0.90 19.62 9.50
CA ILE A 219 -1.76 20.33 8.53
C ILE A 219 -1.27 21.75 8.17
N ASN A 220 -0.46 22.37 9.04
CA ASN A 220 0.10 23.70 8.83
C ASN A 220 1.49 23.66 8.18
N THR A 221 1.96 22.48 7.77
CA THR A 221 3.27 22.26 7.16
C THR A 221 3.07 21.86 5.71
N LEU A 222 4.00 22.26 4.84
CA LEU A 222 4.05 21.80 3.45
C LEU A 222 4.98 20.59 3.36
N SER A 223 4.78 19.73 2.35
CA SER A 223 5.78 18.69 2.07
C SER A 223 7.11 19.32 1.65
N ILE A 224 8.20 18.55 1.67
CA ILE A 224 9.51 19.03 1.24
C ILE A 224 9.47 19.49 -0.22
N GLU A 225 8.73 18.78 -1.06
CA GLU A 225 8.55 19.07 -2.49
C GLU A 225 7.77 20.37 -2.72
N GLU A 226 6.84 20.71 -1.82
CA GLU A 226 6.03 21.92 -1.89
C GLU A 226 6.67 23.11 -1.13
N SER A 227 7.79 22.88 -0.43
CA SER A 227 8.44 23.89 0.39
C SER A 227 9.07 24.99 -0.48
N PRO A 228 8.68 26.27 -0.30
CA PRO A 228 9.29 27.38 -1.04
C PRO A 228 10.78 27.54 -0.75
N THR A 229 11.22 27.17 0.46
CA THR A 229 12.63 27.18 0.85
C THR A 229 13.42 26.14 0.04
N ALA A 230 12.87 24.93 -0.09
CA ALA A 230 13.51 23.88 -0.90
C ALA A 230 13.57 24.28 -2.37
N ALA A 231 12.46 24.79 -2.93
CA ALA A 231 12.41 25.25 -4.33
C ALA A 231 13.50 26.29 -4.64
N ARG A 232 13.64 27.34 -3.81
CA ARG A 232 14.69 28.36 -4.01
C ARG A 232 16.10 27.81 -3.89
N LEU A 233 16.35 26.84 -3.02
CA LEU A 233 17.67 26.20 -2.90
C LEU A 233 18.01 25.38 -4.15
N PHE A 234 17.05 24.64 -4.71
CA PHE A 234 17.27 23.90 -5.95
C PHE A 234 17.44 24.84 -7.17
N GLU A 235 16.71 25.94 -7.23
CA GLU A 235 16.92 26.97 -8.26
C GLU A 235 18.33 27.57 -8.19
N GLU A 236 18.80 27.92 -6.98
CA GLU A 236 20.14 28.46 -6.79
C GLU A 236 21.23 27.40 -7.07
N LEU A 237 20.98 26.13 -6.72
CA LEU A 237 21.88 25.02 -7.04
C LEU A 237 22.09 24.88 -8.55
N ASP A 238 21.01 24.92 -9.33
CA ASP A 238 21.07 24.87 -10.79
C ASP A 238 21.78 26.10 -11.38
N ALA A 239 21.48 27.29 -10.85
CA ALA A 239 22.14 28.52 -11.27
C ALA A 239 23.67 28.47 -11.07
N VAL A 240 24.13 27.93 -9.93
CA VAL A 240 25.56 27.84 -9.59
C VAL A 240 26.28 26.70 -10.33
N LEU A 241 25.64 25.54 -10.49
CA LEU A 241 26.29 24.31 -10.94
C LEU A 241 25.83 23.74 -12.29
N SER A 242 24.95 24.43 -13.04
CA SER A 242 24.47 23.99 -14.37
C SER A 242 25.56 23.56 -15.35
N LYS A 243 26.79 24.10 -15.22
CA LYS A 243 27.95 23.78 -16.07
C LYS A 243 28.85 22.65 -15.55
N ASN A 244 28.58 22.11 -14.35
CA ASN A 244 29.36 21.04 -13.74
C ASN A 244 28.44 19.89 -13.27
N PRO A 245 28.02 19.00 -14.18
CA PRO A 245 27.03 17.96 -13.88
C PRO A 245 27.44 17.00 -12.76
N SER A 246 28.73 16.68 -12.65
CA SER A 246 29.24 15.76 -11.63
C SER A 246 29.15 16.37 -10.22
N LEU A 247 29.57 17.63 -10.07
CA LEU A 247 29.46 18.33 -8.78
C LEU A 247 28.00 18.65 -8.45
N TYR A 248 27.17 18.97 -9.45
CA TYR A 248 25.74 19.16 -9.29
C TYR A 248 25.08 17.96 -8.61
N GLN A 249 25.33 16.73 -9.11
CA GLN A 249 24.72 15.52 -8.55
C GLN A 249 25.11 15.28 -7.09
N LEU A 250 26.37 15.55 -6.72
CA LEU A 250 26.84 15.42 -5.33
C LEU A 250 26.19 16.46 -4.42
N ALA A 251 26.17 17.72 -4.86
CA ALA A 251 25.56 18.82 -4.12
C ALA A 251 24.04 18.67 -4.01
N GLU A 252 23.37 18.13 -5.03
CA GLU A 252 21.94 17.82 -5.01
C GLU A 252 21.61 16.75 -3.95
N ASN A 253 22.39 15.67 -3.88
CA ASN A 253 22.20 14.62 -2.87
C ASN A 253 22.44 15.15 -1.45
N GLU A 254 23.46 15.99 -1.28
CA GLU A 254 23.74 16.64 -0.02
C GLU A 254 22.62 17.60 0.40
N LEU A 255 22.11 18.40 -0.54
CA LEU A 255 21.01 19.31 -0.30
C LEU A 255 19.74 18.55 0.10
N LYS A 256 19.40 17.45 -0.59
CA LYS A 256 18.27 16.57 -0.23
C LYS A 256 18.43 16.02 1.19
N THR A 257 19.62 15.54 1.52
CA THR A 257 19.95 15.04 2.87
C THR A 257 19.76 16.12 3.93
N LEU A 258 20.25 17.33 3.66
CA LEU A 258 20.13 18.47 4.55
C LEU A 258 18.67 18.89 4.75
N LEU A 259 17.89 18.97 3.68
CA LEU A 259 16.46 19.28 3.75
C LEU A 259 15.70 18.24 4.58
N LEU A 260 15.97 16.95 4.38
CA LEU A 260 15.38 15.88 5.19
C LEU A 260 15.74 15.98 6.68
N MET A 261 16.97 16.39 7.00
CA MET A 261 17.40 16.60 8.39
C MET A 261 16.72 17.81 9.04
N LEU A 262 16.46 18.85 8.24
CA LEU A 262 15.88 20.09 8.75
C LEU A 262 14.36 20.05 8.83
N TYR A 263 13.72 19.21 8.00
CA TYR A 263 12.27 19.04 7.97
C TYR A 263 11.71 18.68 9.35
N PRO A 264 10.58 19.27 9.78
CA PRO A 264 9.73 20.27 9.10
C PRO A 264 10.08 21.75 9.38
N PHE A 265 11.31 22.03 9.83
CA PHE A 265 11.75 23.35 10.32
C PHE A 265 12.85 23.98 9.44
N GLU A 266 12.88 23.69 8.14
CA GLU A 266 13.88 24.23 7.23
C GLU A 266 13.87 25.76 7.20
N LYS A 267 12.69 26.38 7.30
CA LYS A 267 12.52 27.85 7.37
C LYS A 267 13.10 28.50 8.63
N ASP A 268 13.21 27.74 9.73
CA ASP A 268 13.83 28.23 10.97
C ASP A 268 15.36 28.27 10.83
N SER A 269 15.89 27.55 9.84
CA SER A 269 17.33 27.38 9.64
C SER A 269 17.86 28.20 8.47
N ILE A 270 17.13 28.20 7.37
CA ILE A 270 17.53 28.80 6.11
C ILE A 270 16.70 30.08 5.93
N VAL A 271 17.34 31.23 6.20
CA VAL A 271 16.71 32.53 6.05
C VAL A 271 16.56 32.85 4.56
N CYS A 272 15.40 33.36 4.17
CA CYS A 272 15.15 33.83 2.80
C CYS A 272 16.21 34.86 2.37
N GLY A 273 16.84 34.65 1.22
CA GLY A 273 17.93 35.48 0.69
C GLY A 273 19.33 34.98 1.03
N GLU A 274 19.46 33.91 1.84
CA GLU A 274 20.76 33.28 2.14
C GLU A 274 21.01 32.00 1.33
N GLU A 275 20.14 31.64 0.37
CA GLU A 275 20.20 30.38 -0.39
C GLU A 275 21.56 30.17 -1.05
N ARG A 276 22.12 31.21 -1.67
CA ARG A 276 23.44 31.16 -2.29
C ARG A 276 24.56 30.81 -1.32
N LEU A 277 24.52 31.36 -0.11
CA LEU A 277 25.51 31.06 0.93
C LEU A 277 25.42 29.60 1.39
N TRP A 278 24.20 29.03 1.43
CA TRP A 278 24.00 27.62 1.73
C TRP A 278 24.56 26.71 0.64
N ILE A 279 24.32 27.03 -0.65
CA ILE A 279 24.88 26.27 -1.77
C ILE A 279 26.41 26.38 -1.80
N GLU A 280 26.98 27.59 -1.62
CA GLU A 280 28.42 27.79 -1.54
C GLU A 280 29.04 27.01 -0.37
N ALA A 281 28.40 26.98 0.80
CA ALA A 281 28.86 26.20 1.95
C ALA A 281 28.79 24.69 1.72
N ILE A 282 27.75 24.19 1.01
CA ILE A 282 27.63 22.78 0.60
C ILE A 282 28.80 22.43 -0.34
N ILE A 283 29.04 23.24 -1.37
CA ILE A 283 30.12 23.02 -2.33
C ILE A 283 31.48 22.99 -1.63
N GLN A 284 31.76 23.97 -0.76
CA GLN A 284 32.99 23.98 0.04
C GLN A 284 33.12 22.71 0.88
N THR A 285 32.04 22.24 1.50
CA THR A 285 32.09 21.01 2.31
C THR A 285 32.35 19.76 1.47
N LEU A 286 31.97 19.75 0.19
CA LEU A 286 32.22 18.65 -0.74
C LEU A 286 33.63 18.68 -1.36
N GLU A 287 34.17 19.88 -1.61
CA GLU A 287 35.49 20.08 -2.21
C GLU A 287 36.63 20.02 -1.18
N LEU A 288 36.38 20.40 0.07
CA LEU A 288 37.39 20.41 1.13
C LEU A 288 37.43 19.05 1.83
N THR A 289 38.27 18.13 1.33
CA THR A 289 38.76 16.99 2.10
C THR A 289 39.65 17.50 3.23
N GLU A 290 39.20 17.37 4.48
CA GLU A 290 39.96 17.46 5.75
C GLU A 290 41.34 18.16 5.69
N GLU A 291 41.39 19.47 5.43
CA GLU A 291 42.47 20.42 5.77
C GLU A 291 42.43 21.60 4.81
N THR A 292 41.55 22.57 5.06
CA THR A 292 41.75 23.90 4.48
C THR A 292 41.19 24.91 5.47
N GLN A 293 42.09 25.74 6.00
CA GLN A 293 41.72 26.87 6.84
C GLN A 293 40.78 27.75 6.03
N ILE A 294 39.54 27.86 6.51
CA ILE A 294 38.55 28.74 5.91
C ILE A 294 39.07 30.17 6.09
N ASN A 295 39.42 30.84 4.99
CA ASN A 295 39.88 32.23 5.02
C ASN A 295 38.80 33.14 5.62
N ASP A 296 39.23 33.97 6.56
CA ASP A 296 38.47 34.76 7.54
C ASP A 296 37.64 35.94 6.97
N GLU A 297 37.20 35.93 5.71
CA GLU A 297 36.54 37.10 5.11
C GLU A 297 35.00 37.08 5.13
N ASN A 298 34.34 35.94 5.39
CA ASN A 298 32.87 35.86 5.44
C ASN A 298 32.34 35.11 6.68
N THR A 299 32.12 35.86 7.77
CA THR A 299 31.64 35.33 9.06
C THR A 299 30.35 34.52 8.94
N LYS A 300 29.42 34.94 8.07
CA LYS A 300 28.15 34.23 7.84
C LYS A 300 28.31 32.88 7.12
N LEU A 301 29.17 32.82 6.11
CA LEU A 301 29.43 31.57 5.38
C LEU A 301 30.06 30.53 6.30
N LEU A 302 31.00 30.97 7.15
CA LEU A 302 31.59 30.20 8.23
C LEU A 302 30.53 29.63 9.19
N ASP A 303 29.57 30.45 9.61
CA ASP A 303 28.49 30.02 10.51
C ASP A 303 27.58 28.96 9.86
N ILE A 304 27.23 29.14 8.59
CA ILE A 304 26.44 28.16 7.82
C ILE A 304 27.22 26.85 7.65
N ALA A 305 28.49 26.92 7.27
CA ALA A 305 29.34 25.73 7.14
C ALA A 305 29.47 24.95 8.46
N ARG A 306 29.63 25.64 9.60
CA ARG A 306 29.61 25.01 10.93
C ARG A 306 28.26 24.35 11.23
N ARG A 307 27.15 24.94 10.79
CA ARG A 307 25.80 24.36 10.94
C ARG A 307 25.64 23.10 10.11
N ILE A 308 26.06 23.11 8.84
CA ILE A 308 26.05 21.92 7.97
C ILE A 308 26.88 20.79 8.60
N LYS A 309 28.09 21.12 9.11
CA LYS A 309 28.93 20.14 9.82
C LYS A 309 28.23 19.53 11.03
N LYS A 310 27.57 20.35 11.86
CA LYS A 310 26.80 19.87 13.02
C LYS A 310 25.63 18.94 12.60
N ILE A 311 24.96 19.25 11.49
CA ILE A 311 23.90 18.39 10.93
C ILE A 311 24.48 17.02 10.52
N ARG A 312 25.63 17.01 9.84
CA ARG A 312 26.32 15.77 9.47
C ARG A 312 26.78 14.97 10.70
N GLU A 313 27.35 15.62 11.70
CA GLU A 313 27.75 14.96 12.95
C GLU A 313 26.57 14.30 13.66
N GLU A 314 25.39 14.92 13.63
CA GLU A 314 24.16 14.32 14.15
C GLU A 314 23.75 13.09 13.35
N LEU A 315 23.87 13.12 12.03
CA LEU A 315 23.57 11.97 11.17
C LEU A 315 24.55 10.81 11.42
N LEU A 316 25.84 11.09 11.55
CA LEU A 316 26.90 10.10 11.82
C LEU A 316 26.70 9.35 13.15
N ARG A 317 26.01 9.94 14.14
CA ARG A 317 25.67 9.23 15.40
C ARG A 317 24.85 7.97 15.17
N PHE A 318 24.10 7.90 14.07
CA PHE A 318 23.27 6.76 13.70
C PHE A 318 23.99 5.75 12.78
N GLU A 319 25.17 6.07 12.26
CA GLU A 319 25.98 5.14 11.47
C GLU A 319 26.83 4.20 12.34
N GLY A 320 27.02 4.55 13.62
CA GLY A 320 27.76 3.75 14.60
C GLY A 320 26.91 2.85 15.52
N GLN A 321 25.59 2.77 15.29
CA GLN A 321 24.62 2.00 16.09
C GLN A 321 23.97 0.89 15.27
#